data_AF-A0A482UHD5-F1
#
_entry.id   AF-A0A482UHD5-F1
#
_cell.length_a   1.000
_cell.length_b   1.000
_cell.length_c   1.000
_cell.angle_alpha   90.00
_cell.angle_beta   90.00
_cell.angle_gamma   90.00
#
_symmetry.space_group_name_H-M   'P 1'
#
loop_
_entity.id
_entity.type
_entity.pdbx_description
1 polymer ?
#
loop_
_entity_poly.entity_id
_entity_poly.type
_entity_poly.pdbx_seq_one_letter_code
_entity_poly.pdbx_strand_id
1 'polypeptide(L)'
;MVDFDVADLEERLIRVATEVCGYRKITAETPMHEIRAIAERAGVMYGRAFAAALHSGPITAELAMEIRASEQRGKERFVESASKLFGVGGELRELLTK
;
A
#
# COMPACT_ATOMS: atom_id res chain seq x y z
N MET A 1 1.87 24.33 13.98
CA MET A 1 1.74 23.42 12.83
C MET A 1 2.81 22.37 13.04
N VAL A 2 2.44 21.11 13.25
CA VAL A 2 3.45 20.06 13.46
C VAL A 2 4.07 19.81 12.09
N ASP A 3 5.35 20.13 11.97
CA ASP A 3 6.14 19.90 10.76
C ASP A 3 6.50 18.41 10.74
N PHE A 4 5.61 17.60 10.14
CA PHE A 4 5.86 16.18 9.98
C PHE A 4 6.62 15.95 8.68
N ASP A 5 7.70 15.17 8.75
CA ASP A 5 8.37 14.67 7.56
C ASP A 5 7.41 13.74 6.80
N VAL A 6 6.96 14.20 5.63
CA VAL A 6 6.01 13.47 4.77
C VAL A 6 6.59 12.12 4.34
N ALA A 7 7.90 12.02 4.14
CA ALA A 7 8.55 10.78 3.75
C ALA A 7 8.54 9.76 4.90
N ASP A 8 8.83 10.20 6.14
CA ASP A 8 8.73 9.34 7.33
C ASP A 8 7.28 8.88 7.58
N LEU A 9 6.31 9.78 7.41
CA LEU A 9 4.89 9.42 7.49
C LEU A 9 4.51 8.39 6.42
N GLU A 10 4.92 8.59 5.18
CA GLU A 10 4.69 7.66 4.08
C GLU A 10 5.25 6.28 4.39
N GLU A 11 6.52 6.20 4.84
CA GLU A 11 7.16 4.93 5.19
C GLU A 11 6.38 4.20 6.30
N ARG A 12 6.00 4.91 7.36
CA ARG A 12 5.22 4.33 8.47
C ARG A 12 3.88 3.80 8.01
N LEU A 13 3.18 4.53 7.14
CA LEU A 13 1.88 4.10 6.61
C LEU A 13 2.01 2.87 5.71
N ILE A 14 3.09 2.76 4.92
CA ILE A 14 3.38 1.55 4.13
C ILE A 14 3.64 0.35 5.04
N ARG A 15 4.43 0.52 6.11
CA ARG A 15 4.68 -0.55 7.09
C ARG A 15 3.38 -1.03 7.74
N VAL A 16 2.52 -0.11 8.17
CA VAL A 16 1.22 -0.46 8.75
C VAL A 16 0.34 -1.20 7.73
N ALA A 17 0.24 -0.69 6.50
CA ALA A 17 -0.59 -1.32 5.46
C ALA A 17 -0.12 -2.75 5.14
N THR A 18 1.20 -2.95 5.00
CA THR A 18 1.77 -4.28 4.71
C THR A 18 1.62 -5.25 5.88
N GLU A 19 1.78 -4.79 7.12
CA GLU A 19 1.61 -5.61 8.32
C GLU A 19 0.14 -6.02 8.51
N VAL A 20 -0.79 -5.06 8.46
CA VAL A 20 -2.23 -5.31 8.65
C VAL A 20 -2.80 -6.20 7.55
N CYS A 21 -2.39 -6.01 6.30
CA CYS A 21 -2.86 -6.83 5.18
C CYS A 21 -2.15 -8.19 5.07
N GLY A 22 -1.20 -8.49 5.96
CA GLY A 22 -0.65 -9.84 6.11
C GLY A 22 0.48 -10.19 5.16
N TYR A 23 1.29 -9.22 4.71
CA TYR A 23 2.47 -9.49 3.87
C TYR A 23 3.44 -10.49 4.53
N ARG A 24 3.52 -10.52 5.86
CA ARG A 24 4.34 -11.50 6.61
C ARG A 24 3.88 -12.95 6.47
N LYS A 25 2.67 -13.20 5.96
CA LYS A 25 2.11 -14.54 5.76
C LYS A 25 2.32 -15.06 4.34
N ILE A 26 2.91 -14.26 3.45
CA ILE A 26 3.21 -14.67 2.08
C ILE A 26 4.36 -15.68 2.12
N THR A 27 4.19 -16.79 1.41
CA THR A 27 5.16 -17.88 1.29
C THR A 27 5.48 -18.14 -0.18
N ALA A 28 6.45 -19.00 -0.47
CA ALA A 28 6.76 -19.42 -1.84
C ALA A 28 5.52 -20.00 -2.56
N GLU A 29 4.67 -20.72 -1.82
CA GLU A 29 3.47 -21.38 -2.33
C GLU A 29 2.30 -20.42 -2.54
N THR A 30 2.37 -19.19 -2.00
CA THR A 30 1.29 -18.22 -2.18
C THR A 30 1.18 -17.85 -3.66
N PRO A 31 0.01 -18.07 -4.29
CA PRO A 31 -0.15 -17.81 -5.71
C PRO A 31 -0.26 -16.30 -5.98
N MET A 32 0.15 -15.89 -7.17
CA MET A 32 0.23 -14.46 -7.53
C MET A 32 -1.11 -13.71 -7.44
N HIS A 33 -2.23 -14.39 -7.68
CA HIS A 33 -3.54 -13.74 -7.57
C HIS A 33 -3.91 -13.40 -6.12
N GLU A 34 -3.47 -14.21 -5.14
CA GLU A 34 -3.64 -13.90 -3.72
C GLU A 34 -2.72 -12.77 -3.27
N ILE A 35 -1.45 -12.78 -3.71
CA ILE A 35 -0.49 -11.70 -3.45
C ILE A 35 -1.04 -10.38 -4.00
N ARG A 36 -1.62 -10.41 -5.21
CA ARG A 36 -2.30 -9.25 -5.80
C ARG A 36 -3.48 -8.79 -4.96
N ALA A 37 -4.34 -9.68 -4.49
CA ALA A 37 -5.47 -9.32 -3.63
C ALA A 37 -5.04 -8.73 -2.28
N ILE A 38 -3.91 -9.18 -1.73
CA ILE A 38 -3.27 -8.58 -0.54
C ILE A 38 -2.78 -7.17 -0.87
N ALA A 39 -2.06 -7.01 -1.98
CA ALA A 39 -1.52 -5.73 -2.43
C ALA A 39 -2.62 -4.69 -2.73
N GLU A 40 -3.72 -5.10 -3.35
CA GLU A 40 -4.86 -4.23 -3.63
C GLU A 40 -5.46 -3.67 -2.33
N ARG A 41 -5.69 -4.54 -1.33
CA ARG A 41 -6.23 -4.12 -0.03
C ARG A 41 -5.27 -3.18 0.71
N ALA A 42 -3.98 -3.51 0.71
CA ALA A 42 -2.95 -2.69 1.35
C ALA A 42 -2.83 -1.31 0.69
N GLY A 43 -2.83 -1.26 -0.64
CA GLY A 43 -2.75 -0.03 -1.40
C GLY A 43 -3.95 0.89 -1.20
N VAL A 44 -5.17 0.34 -1.17
CA VAL A 44 -6.38 1.12 -0.83
C VAL A 44 -6.29 1.69 0.59
N MET A 45 -5.91 0.86 1.57
CA MET A 45 -5.75 1.30 2.95
C MET A 45 -4.71 2.41 3.08
N TYR A 46 -3.54 2.23 2.46
CA TYR A 46 -2.46 3.22 2.41
C TYR A 46 -2.95 4.53 1.78
N GLY A 47 -3.54 4.46 0.58
CA GLY A 47 -3.98 5.65 -0.16
C GLY A 47 -4.99 6.49 0.61
N ARG A 48 -5.95 5.83 1.28
CA ARG A 48 -6.91 6.49 2.16
C ARG A 48 -6.25 7.14 3.38
N ALA A 49 -5.36 6.40 4.05
CA ALA A 49 -4.69 6.89 5.25
C ALA A 49 -3.77 8.08 4.94
N PHE A 50 -3.04 8.02 3.83
CA PHE A 50 -2.14 9.08 3.38
C PHE A 50 -2.92 10.36 3.02
N ALA A 51 -4.01 10.24 2.27
CA ALA A 51 -4.87 11.39 1.96
C ALA A 51 -5.48 12.02 3.20
N ALA A 52 -5.96 11.21 4.15
CA ALA A 52 -6.51 11.72 5.40
C ALA A 52 -5.46 12.41 6.28
N ALA A 53 -4.22 11.90 6.30
CA ALA A 53 -3.15 12.45 7.11
C ALA A 53 -2.59 13.77 6.56
N LEU A 54 -2.60 13.95 5.23
CA LEU A 54 -2.15 15.18 4.58
C LEU A 54 -3.24 16.24 4.42
N HIS A 55 -4.50 15.87 4.68
CA HIS A 55 -5.60 16.82 4.54
C HIS A 55 -5.51 17.94 5.58
N SER A 56 -5.61 19.17 5.10
CA SER A 56 -5.73 20.37 5.94
C SER A 56 -7.06 21.08 5.68
N GLY A 57 -7.89 21.18 6.71
CA GLY A 57 -9.15 21.94 6.67
C GLY A 57 -10.41 21.10 6.90
N PRO A 58 -11.61 21.68 6.73
CA PRO A 58 -12.87 20.96 6.89
C PRO A 58 -13.02 19.82 5.88
N ILE A 59 -13.68 18.74 6.27
CA ILE A 59 -14.01 17.62 5.36
C ILE A 59 -15.18 18.05 4.47
N THR A 60 -14.92 18.28 3.19
CA THR A 60 -15.92 18.60 2.17
C THR A 60 -16.16 17.41 1.23
N ALA A 61 -17.17 17.49 0.36
CA ALA A 61 -17.42 16.47 -0.65
C ALA A 61 -16.25 16.30 -1.64
N GLU A 62 -15.48 17.37 -1.87
CA GLU A 62 -14.28 17.38 -2.72
C GLU A 62 -13.17 16.50 -2.13
N LEU A 63 -12.96 16.55 -0.81
CA LEU A 63 -12.02 15.67 -0.11
C LEU A 63 -12.40 14.19 -0.26
N ALA A 64 -13.70 13.86 -0.26
CA ALA A 64 -14.12 12.49 -0.48
C ALA A 64 -13.72 11.96 -1.87
N MET A 65 -13.68 12.83 -2.88
CA MET A 65 -13.17 12.48 -4.22
C MET A 65 -11.65 12.34 -4.23
N GLU A 66 -10.93 13.23 -3.54
CA GLU A 66 -9.46 13.15 -3.39
C GLU A 66 -9.01 11.89 -2.66
N ILE A 67 -9.73 11.49 -1.60
CA ILE A 67 -9.48 10.24 -0.88
C ILE A 67 -9.67 9.06 -1.84
N ARG A 68 -10.76 9.01 -2.62
CA ARG A 68 -10.99 7.93 -3.61
C ARG A 68 -9.91 7.89 -4.68
N ALA A 69 -9.48 9.05 -5.18
CA ALA A 69 -8.38 9.12 -6.14
C ALA A 69 -7.07 8.59 -5.52
N SER A 70 -6.85 8.87 -4.25
CA SER A 70 -5.67 8.39 -3.51
C SER A 70 -5.74 6.90 -3.20
N GLU A 71 -6.91 6.35 -2.90
CA GLU A 71 -7.14 4.89 -2.79
C GLU A 71 -6.76 4.17 -4.08
N GLN A 72 -7.22 4.68 -5.23
CA GLN A 72 -6.91 4.09 -6.53
C GLN A 72 -5.42 4.16 -6.86
N ARG A 73 -4.78 5.32 -6.66
CA ARG A 73 -3.32 5.47 -6.84
C ARG A 73 -2.52 4.55 -5.92
N GLY A 74 -2.94 4.44 -4.65
CA GLY A 74 -2.33 3.56 -3.68
C GLY A 74 -2.44 2.08 -4.09
N LYS A 75 -3.64 1.66 -4.53
CA LYS A 75 -3.88 0.32 -5.09
C LYS A 75 -2.93 0.02 -6.25
N GLU A 76 -2.88 0.90 -7.25
CA GLU A 76 -2.06 0.71 -8.45
C GLU A 76 -0.58 0.57 -8.09
N ARG A 77 -0.06 1.47 -7.25
CA ARG A 77 1.34 1.45 -6.81
C ARG A 77 1.70 0.18 -6.05
N PHE A 78 0.83 -0.30 -5.16
CA PHE A 78 1.08 -1.54 -4.42
C PHE A 78 1.02 -2.77 -5.34
N VAL A 79 0.06 -2.83 -6.25
CA VAL A 79 -0.05 -3.93 -7.22
C VAL A 79 1.15 -3.98 -8.15
N GLU A 80 1.57 -2.82 -8.67
CA GLU A 80 2.76 -2.73 -9.51
C GLU A 80 4.01 -3.21 -8.76
N SER A 81 4.20 -2.73 -7.52
CA SER A 81 5.32 -3.13 -6.67
C SER A 81 5.29 -4.63 -6.37
N ALA A 82 4.13 -5.18 -6.00
CA ALA A 82 3.97 -6.60 -5.74
C ALA A 82 4.24 -7.44 -7.00
N SER A 83 3.83 -6.96 -8.17
CA SER A 83 4.07 -7.66 -9.44
C SER A 83 5.56 -7.72 -9.77
N LYS A 84 6.31 -6.64 -9.49
CA LYS A 84 7.78 -6.60 -9.67
C LYS A 84 8.49 -7.49 -8.65
N LEU A 85 8.09 -7.44 -7.39
CA LEU A 85 8.80 -8.12 -6.29
C LEU A 85 8.49 -9.62 -6.17
N PHE A 86 7.25 -10.02 -6.43
CA PHE A 86 6.79 -11.42 -6.30
C PHE A 86 6.61 -12.13 -7.65
N GLY A 87 6.74 -11.40 -8.76
CA GLY A 87 6.69 -11.96 -10.10
C GLY A 87 7.84 -12.93 -10.40
N VAL A 88 7.86 -13.46 -11.61
CA VAL A 88 8.94 -14.35 -12.08
C VAL A 88 10.26 -13.58 -12.07
N GLY A 89 11.27 -14.09 -11.34
CA GLY A 89 12.56 -13.41 -11.14
C GLY A 89 12.51 -12.21 -10.18
N GLY A 90 11.41 -12.05 -9.43
CA GLY A 90 11.29 -11.01 -8.41
C GLY A 90 12.09 -11.35 -7.15
N GLU A 91 12.75 -10.35 -6.57
CA GLU A 91 13.66 -10.52 -5.42
C GLU A 91 12.97 -11.23 -4.23
N LEU A 92 11.73 -10.84 -3.88
CA LEU A 92 11.02 -11.47 -2.77
C LEU A 92 10.59 -12.90 -3.11
N ARG A 93 10.28 -13.19 -4.38
CA ARG A 93 9.95 -14.55 -4.82
C ARG A 93 11.16 -15.47 -4.65
N GLU A 94 12.33 -15.02 -5.08
CA GLU A 94 13.57 -15.78 -4.97
C GLU A 94 13.97 -16.02 -3.50
N LEU A 95 13.83 -14.99 -2.65
CA LEU A 95 14.10 -15.10 -1.22
C LEU A 95 13.18 -16.12 -0.53
N LEU A 96 11.90 -16.19 -0.91
CA LEU A 96 10.95 -17.12 -0.33
C LEU A 96 11.17 -18.58 -0.77
N THR A 97 11.77 -18.79 -1.94
CA THR A 97 12.05 -20.12 -2.52
C THR A 97 13.37 -20.75 -2.05
N LYS A 98 14.17 -20.01 -1.29
CA LYS A 98 15.43 -20.47 -0.68
C LYS A 98 15.18 -21.05 0.71
#